data_AF-A0A553NT09-F1
#
_entry.id   AF-A0A553NT09-F1
#
_cell.length_a   1.000
_cell.length_b   1.000
_cell.length_c   1.000
_cell.angle_alpha   90.00
_cell.angle_beta   90.00
_cell.angle_gamma   90.00
#
_symmetry.space_group_name_H-M   'P 1'
#
loop_
_entity.id
_entity.type
_entity.pdbx_description
1 polymer ?
#
loop_
_entity_poly.entity_id
_entity_poly.type
_entity_poly.pdbx_seq_one_letter_code
_entity_poly.pdbx_strand_id
1 'polypeptide(L)'
;MFVIEYPLFEGDESVFHAHRIVLASTIPYFHAMFTHDMVESTQREITIQGVEATSMEAMINFAYNDLLDEARDYHLMPERRPLLQSFKTKPRCCKEIVGVIYAVGGQTKSGNSLSTVEVYDPILGRWRNAEAMSMLRSRVGVAVMENRLYAIGGYNGTDRLNTVELDGIPDKCSVMTVHTLIAEQHLYNYCKFAL
;
A
#
# COMPACT_ATOMS: atom_id res chain seq x y z
N MET A 1 -6.86 16.76 -0.78
CA MET A 1 -6.30 17.95 -1.45
C MET A 1 -6.59 19.15 -0.55
N PHE A 2 -5.61 20.03 -0.38
CA PHE A 2 -5.65 21.17 0.52
C PHE A 2 -5.17 22.41 -0.26
N VAL A 3 -5.66 23.59 0.10
CA VAL A 3 -5.49 24.82 -0.66
C VAL A 3 -4.57 25.77 0.12
N ILE A 4 -3.58 26.34 -0.55
CA ILE A 4 -2.67 27.34 0.03
C ILE A 4 -2.98 28.66 -0.65
N GLU A 5 -3.48 29.62 0.11
CA GLU A 5 -3.78 30.97 -0.37
C GLU A 5 -2.61 31.89 -0.10
N TYR A 6 -2.32 32.74 -1.09
CA TYR A 6 -1.17 33.63 -1.07
C TYR A 6 -1.60 35.07 -1.38
N PRO A 7 -1.57 35.99 -0.41
CA PRO A 7 -1.89 37.39 -0.68
C PRO A 7 -0.70 38.04 -1.40
N LEU A 8 -0.85 38.40 -2.68
CA LEU A 8 0.13 39.24 -3.36
C LEU A 8 -0.10 40.71 -2.98
N PHE A 9 0.99 41.48 -2.92
CA PHE A 9 0.98 42.90 -2.59
C PHE A 9 0.24 43.80 -3.61
N GLU A 10 -0.30 43.22 -4.70
CA GLU A 10 -0.99 43.94 -5.79
C GLU A 10 -2.42 43.43 -6.08
N GLY A 11 -3.04 42.67 -5.17
CA GLY A 11 -4.46 42.32 -5.26
C GLY A 11 -4.80 41.10 -6.13
N ASP A 12 -3.80 40.31 -6.50
CA ASP A 12 -3.99 38.99 -7.11
C ASP A 12 -3.67 37.91 -6.06
N GLU A 13 -4.59 36.97 -5.81
CA GLU A 13 -4.34 35.88 -4.87
C GLU A 13 -3.83 34.66 -5.64
N SER A 14 -2.61 34.23 -5.35
CA SER A 14 -2.11 32.98 -5.93
C SER A 14 -2.57 31.82 -5.07
N VAL A 15 -3.32 30.90 -5.67
CA VAL A 15 -3.89 29.74 -4.99
C VAL A 15 -3.18 28.46 -5.47
N PHE A 16 -2.66 27.68 -4.54
CA PHE A 16 -1.97 26.42 -4.84
C PHE A 16 -2.69 25.22 -4.23
N HIS A 17 -2.82 24.15 -5.01
CA HIS A 17 -3.40 22.89 -4.53
C HIS A 17 -2.31 21.85 -4.25
N ALA A 18 -2.25 21.35 -3.02
CA ALA A 18 -1.27 20.36 -2.62
C ALA A 18 -1.84 19.28 -1.70
N HIS A 19 -1.10 18.18 -1.54
CA HIS A 19 -1.42 17.12 -0.59
C HIS A 19 -0.58 17.33 0.67
N ARG A 20 -1.24 17.46 1.82
CA ARG A 20 -0.57 17.65 3.12
C ARG A 20 0.47 16.57 3.40
N ILE A 21 0.16 15.32 3.07
CA ILE A 21 1.09 14.19 3.22
C ILE A 21 2.34 14.33 2.34
N VAL A 22 2.22 14.88 1.13
CA VAL A 22 3.36 15.10 0.23
C VAL A 22 4.28 16.16 0.83
N LEU A 23 3.73 17.33 1.17
CA LEU A 23 4.52 18.44 1.74
C LEU A 23 5.13 18.10 3.10
N ALA A 24 4.37 17.45 3.99
CA ALA A 24 4.88 17.02 5.30
C ALA A 24 5.97 15.96 5.22
N SER A 25 6.05 15.21 4.11
CA SER A 25 7.06 14.17 3.92
C SER A 25 8.41 14.71 3.42
N THR A 26 8.41 15.88 2.80
CA THR A 26 9.60 16.47 2.15
C THR A 26 10.08 17.75 2.83
N ILE A 27 9.18 18.51 3.45
CA ILE A 27 9.47 19.84 3.99
C ILE A 27 9.19 19.87 5.51
N PRO A 28 10.22 20.06 6.35
CA PRO A 28 10.07 20.07 7.81
C PRO A 28 9.09 21.11 8.36
N TYR A 29 8.98 22.27 7.71
CA TYR A 29 8.02 23.30 8.08
C TYR A 29 6.58 22.79 7.99
N PHE A 30 6.21 22.21 6.84
CA PHE A 30 4.88 21.61 6.65
C PHE A 30 4.69 20.36 7.52
N HIS A 31 5.76 19.61 7.78
CA HIS A 31 5.72 18.53 8.74
C HIS A 31 5.27 19.05 10.11
N ALA A 32 5.99 20.03 10.68
CA ALA A 32 5.66 20.60 11.98
C ALA A 32 4.24 21.20 12.00
N MET A 33 3.89 21.96 10.97
CA MET A 33 2.57 22.59 10.84
C MET A 33 1.42 21.57 10.83
N PHE A 34 1.59 20.42 10.17
CA PHE A 34 0.52 19.44 10.01
C PHE A 34 0.51 18.34 11.07
N THR A 35 1.60 18.15 11.83
CA THR A 35 1.70 17.09 12.86
C THR A 35 1.64 17.61 14.29
N HIS A 36 1.79 18.92 14.51
CA HIS A 36 1.67 19.53 15.84
C HIS A 36 0.29 20.18 15.98
N ASP A 37 -0.13 20.44 17.23
CA ASP A 37 -1.41 21.05 17.61
C ASP A 37 -1.53 22.53 17.19
N MET A 38 -1.29 22.84 15.92
CA MET A 38 -1.49 24.13 15.31
C MET A 38 -2.89 24.20 14.69
N VAL A 39 -3.47 25.41 14.57
CA VAL A 39 -4.84 25.59 14.04
C VAL A 39 -4.90 25.15 12.57
N GLU A 40 -3.85 25.46 11.81
CA GLU A 40 -3.59 25.13 10.42
C GLU A 40 -3.62 23.62 10.15
N SER A 41 -3.34 22.80 11.16
CA SER A 41 -3.38 21.34 11.07
C SER A 41 -4.79 20.79 10.84
N THR A 42 -5.84 21.58 11.08
CA THR A 42 -7.23 21.14 10.88
C THR A 42 -7.91 21.84 9.71
N GLN A 43 -7.28 22.89 9.17
CA GLN A 43 -7.86 23.71 8.13
C GLN A 43 -7.80 23.03 6.75
N ARG A 44 -8.69 23.47 5.85
CA ARG A 44 -8.70 23.08 4.43
C ARG A 44 -7.98 24.08 3.52
N GLU A 45 -7.82 25.30 4.04
CA GLU A 45 -7.15 26.44 3.43
C GLU A 45 -6.21 27.06 4.47
N ILE A 46 -4.98 27.39 4.10
CA ILE A 46 -4.03 28.13 4.95
C ILE A 46 -3.44 29.27 4.14
N THR A 47 -3.25 30.39 4.80
CA THR A 47 -2.56 31.54 4.26
C THR A 47 -1.11 31.51 4.71
N ILE A 48 -0.16 31.45 3.78
CA ILE A 48 1.27 31.47 4.12
C ILE A 48 1.80 32.87 3.88
N GLN A 49 2.37 33.47 4.92
CA GLN A 49 2.93 34.82 4.87
C GLN A 49 4.47 34.78 4.79
N GLY A 50 5.08 35.75 4.10
CA GLY A 50 6.53 35.99 4.14
C GLY A 50 7.40 35.11 3.22
N VAL A 51 6.87 34.60 2.12
CA VAL A 51 7.50 33.59 1.23
C VAL A 51 7.51 33.87 -0.28
N GLU A 52 6.85 34.81 -0.94
CA GLU A 52 6.78 34.89 -2.44
C GLU A 52 6.17 33.64 -3.14
N ALA A 53 5.19 33.89 -4.02
CA ALA A 53 4.45 32.83 -4.71
C ALA A 53 5.33 31.92 -5.59
N THR A 54 6.35 32.48 -6.25
CA THR A 54 7.29 31.74 -7.11
C THR A 54 8.12 30.73 -6.29
N SER A 55 8.57 31.14 -5.10
CA SER A 55 9.29 30.28 -4.18
C SER A 55 8.38 29.17 -3.65
N MET A 56 7.11 29.49 -3.36
CA MET A 56 6.14 28.48 -2.92
C MET A 56 5.83 27.45 -4.01
N GLU A 57 5.68 27.89 -5.26
CA GLU A 57 5.51 27.00 -6.42
C GLU A 57 6.72 26.08 -6.59
N ALA A 58 7.93 26.64 -6.52
CA ALA A 58 9.16 25.86 -6.60
C ALA A 58 9.27 24.81 -5.47
N MET A 59 8.88 25.15 -4.24
CA MET A 59 8.86 24.21 -3.12
C MET A 59 7.85 23.08 -3.33
N ILE A 60 6.64 23.38 -3.81
CA ILE A 60 5.63 22.36 -4.14
C ILE A 60 6.17 21.45 -5.24
N ASN A 61 6.65 22.01 -6.34
CA ASN A 61 7.17 21.23 -7.46
C ASN A 61 8.35 20.35 -7.04
N PHE A 62 9.26 20.88 -6.21
CA PHE A 62 10.34 20.10 -5.62
C PHE A 62 9.80 18.92 -4.80
N ALA A 63 8.81 19.14 -3.92
CA ALA A 63 8.23 18.10 -3.09
C ALA A 63 7.60 16.95 -3.90
N TYR A 64 6.91 17.26 -5.00
CA TYR A 64 6.30 16.23 -5.85
C TYR A 64 7.34 15.52 -6.73
N ASN A 65 8.28 16.24 -7.32
CA ASN A 65 9.30 15.65 -8.18
C ASN A 65 10.26 14.75 -7.39
N ASP A 66 10.67 15.15 -6.18
CA ASP A 66 11.53 14.34 -5.31
C ASP A 66 10.92 12.95 -5.03
N LEU A 67 9.61 12.90 -4.74
CA LEU A 67 8.91 11.63 -4.54
C LEU A 67 8.85 10.76 -5.80
N LEU A 68 8.62 11.38 -6.95
CA LEU A 68 8.56 10.67 -8.24
C LEU A 68 9.94 10.15 -8.66
N ASP A 69 10.98 10.96 -8.49
CA ASP A 69 12.36 10.58 -8.79
C ASP A 69 12.83 9.46 -7.85
N GLU A 70 12.54 9.55 -6.55
CA GLU A 70 12.86 8.50 -5.58
C GLU A 70 12.14 7.19 -5.91
N ALA A 71 10.84 7.25 -6.26
CA ALA A 71 10.09 6.08 -6.68
C ALA A 71 10.63 5.48 -7.99
N ARG A 72 10.94 6.31 -8.98
CA ARG A 72 11.53 5.89 -10.26
C ARG A 72 12.84 5.17 -10.02
N ASP A 73 13.75 5.76 -9.24
CA ASP A 73 15.06 5.19 -8.96
C ASP A 73 14.92 3.87 -8.18
N TYR A 74 14.02 3.79 -7.20
CA TYR A 74 13.79 2.55 -6.43
C TYR A 74 13.27 1.40 -7.29
N HIS A 75 12.35 1.69 -8.21
CA HIS A 75 11.72 0.67 -9.06
C HIS A 75 12.59 0.29 -10.25
N LEU A 76 13.27 1.24 -10.89
CA LEU A 76 14.06 1.02 -12.10
C LEU A 76 15.54 0.69 -11.85
N MET A 77 16.06 0.92 -10.64
CA MET A 77 17.48 0.66 -10.30
C MET A 77 17.61 -0.22 -9.03
N PRO A 78 17.34 -1.53 -9.12
CA PRO A 78 17.38 -2.43 -7.97
C PRO A 78 18.70 -2.43 -7.20
N GLU A 79 19.82 -2.22 -7.90
CA GLU A 79 21.18 -2.20 -7.35
C GLU A 79 21.41 -0.99 -6.43
N ARG A 80 20.64 0.09 -6.60
CA ARG A 80 20.75 1.32 -5.79
C ARG A 80 19.85 1.30 -4.55
N ARG A 81 18.95 0.32 -4.41
CA ARG A 81 18.04 0.21 -3.24
C ARG A 81 18.75 0.23 -1.88
N PRO A 82 19.93 -0.38 -1.68
CA PRO A 82 20.64 -0.29 -0.40
C PRO A 82 21.07 1.13 -0.02
N LEU A 83 21.20 2.03 -1.00
CA LEU A 83 21.57 3.44 -0.83
C LEU A 83 20.34 4.32 -0.60
N LEU A 84 19.16 3.87 -1.03
CA LEU A 84 17.88 4.54 -0.85
C LEU A 84 17.22 4.01 0.44
N GLN A 85 17.71 4.40 1.62
CA GLN A 85 17.16 3.99 2.94
C GLN A 85 16.39 5.10 3.66
N SER A 86 15.71 5.96 2.91
CA SER A 86 14.83 6.96 3.50
C SER A 86 13.69 6.28 4.28
N PHE A 87 12.99 7.04 5.12
CA PHE A 87 11.79 6.54 5.79
C PHE A 87 10.69 6.13 4.78
N LYS A 88 10.74 6.65 3.55
CA LYS A 88 9.78 6.40 2.47
C LYS A 88 10.03 5.06 1.76
N THR A 89 11.28 4.60 1.72
CA THR A 89 11.69 3.32 1.10
C THR A 89 11.84 2.17 2.10
N LYS A 90 11.76 2.48 3.40
CA LYS A 90 11.61 1.47 4.44
C LYS A 90 10.22 0.83 4.32
N PRO A 91 10.13 -0.51 4.20
CA PRO A 91 8.85 -1.19 4.31
C PRO A 91 8.13 -0.73 5.57
N ARG A 92 6.83 -0.44 5.48
CA ARG A 92 6.03 -0.09 6.65
C ARG A 92 5.85 -1.38 7.45
N CYS A 93 6.83 -1.67 8.29
CA CYS A 93 6.77 -2.80 9.19
C CYS A 93 5.88 -2.41 10.36
N CYS A 94 4.57 -2.51 10.17
CA CYS A 94 3.63 -2.34 11.26
C CYS A 94 3.81 -3.54 12.21
N LYS A 95 4.67 -3.37 13.22
CA LYS A 95 4.93 -4.39 14.26
C LYS A 95 3.69 -4.73 15.09
N GLU A 96 2.62 -3.94 14.94
CA GLU A 96 1.32 -4.09 15.59
C GLU A 96 0.30 -4.87 14.73
N ILE A 97 0.60 -5.18 13.46
CA ILE A 97 -0.22 -6.14 12.70
C ILE A 97 0.09 -7.54 13.26
N VAL A 98 -0.69 -7.92 14.26
CA VAL A 98 -0.73 -9.28 14.79
C VAL A 98 -1.56 -10.13 13.82
N GLY A 99 -0.90 -10.79 12.87
CA GLY A 99 -1.55 -11.73 11.97
C GLY A 99 -0.64 -12.27 10.87
N VAL A 100 -1.07 -13.35 10.24
CA VAL A 100 -0.44 -13.92 9.05
C VAL A 100 -1.26 -13.57 7.80
N ILE A 101 -0.67 -13.66 6.61
CA ILE A 101 -1.35 -13.46 5.32
C ILE A 101 -1.61 -14.82 4.69
N TYR A 102 -2.85 -15.08 4.24
CA TYR A 102 -3.22 -16.28 3.50
C TYR A 102 -3.32 -16.00 2.01
N ALA A 103 -2.73 -16.87 1.19
CA ALA A 103 -2.87 -16.95 -0.25
C ALA A 103 -3.64 -18.23 -0.60
N VAL A 104 -4.81 -18.11 -1.22
CA VAL A 104 -5.74 -19.22 -1.43
C VAL A 104 -5.96 -19.47 -2.91
N GLY A 105 -5.66 -20.68 -3.37
CA GLY A 105 -5.90 -21.13 -4.74
C GLY A 105 -5.06 -20.38 -5.77
N GLY A 106 -5.70 -20.00 -6.89
CA GLY A 106 -5.06 -19.28 -7.99
C GLY A 106 -4.90 -20.12 -9.25
N GLN A 107 -3.97 -19.70 -10.12
CA GLN A 107 -3.73 -20.33 -11.40
C GLN A 107 -2.22 -20.37 -11.68
N THR A 108 -1.72 -21.51 -12.17
CA THR A 108 -0.32 -21.64 -12.60
C THR A 108 -0.08 -20.85 -13.89
N LYS A 109 1.20 -20.67 -14.26
CA LYS A 109 1.59 -20.10 -15.56
C LYS A 109 1.00 -20.85 -16.77
N SER A 110 0.74 -22.15 -16.61
CA SER A 110 0.13 -23.00 -17.64
C SER A 110 -1.40 -22.87 -17.70
N GLY A 111 -2.02 -22.05 -16.85
CA GLY A 111 -3.47 -21.88 -16.82
C GLY A 111 -4.20 -22.90 -15.94
N ASN A 112 -3.50 -23.75 -15.19
CA ASN A 112 -4.13 -24.76 -14.34
C ASN A 112 -4.58 -24.15 -13.01
N SER A 113 -5.82 -24.43 -12.60
CA SER A 113 -6.34 -23.95 -11.31
C SER A 113 -5.66 -24.70 -10.15
N LEU A 114 -5.47 -24.01 -9.02
CA LEU A 114 -4.83 -24.55 -7.82
C LEU A 114 -5.81 -24.66 -6.65
N SER A 115 -5.64 -25.66 -5.80
CA SER A 115 -6.31 -25.77 -4.49
C SER A 115 -5.37 -25.44 -3.32
N THR A 116 -4.11 -25.14 -3.61
CA THR A 116 -3.09 -24.89 -2.58
C THR A 116 -3.40 -23.65 -1.77
N VAL A 117 -3.11 -23.69 -0.48
CA VAL A 117 -3.18 -22.54 0.42
C VAL A 117 -1.79 -22.33 1.01
N GLU A 118 -1.29 -21.09 0.92
CA GLU A 118 0.00 -20.69 1.48
C GLU A 118 -0.20 -19.58 2.50
N VAL A 119 0.64 -19.57 3.54
CA VAL A 119 0.57 -18.63 4.65
C VAL A 119 1.90 -17.92 4.81
N TYR A 120 1.88 -16.60 4.80
CA TYR A 120 3.05 -15.77 5.06
C TYR A 120 3.05 -15.27 6.49
N ASP A 121 4.13 -15.56 7.20
CA ASP A 121 4.41 -14.99 8.51
C ASP A 121 5.27 -13.73 8.35
N PRO A 122 4.73 -12.50 8.58
CA PRO A 122 5.48 -11.27 8.43
C PRO A 122 6.55 -11.07 9.50
N ILE A 123 6.47 -11.77 10.64
CA ILE A 123 7.46 -11.72 11.71
C ILE A 123 8.68 -12.57 11.31
N LEU A 124 8.42 -13.77 10.77
CA LEU A 124 9.48 -14.69 10.32
C LEU A 124 9.94 -14.42 8.89
N GLY A 125 9.20 -13.62 8.13
CA GLY A 125 9.50 -13.27 6.74
C GLY A 125 9.43 -14.45 5.78
N ARG A 126 8.64 -15.50 6.07
CA ARG A 126 8.61 -16.75 5.29
C ARG A 126 7.21 -17.23 4.97
N TRP A 127 7.08 -17.86 3.81
CA TRP A 127 5.88 -18.61 3.40
C TRP A 127 5.93 -20.05 3.92
N ARG A 128 4.76 -20.59 4.27
CA ARG A 128 4.55 -21.99 4.63
C ARG A 128 3.29 -22.51 3.94
N ASN A 129 3.25 -23.80 3.62
CA ASN A 129 2.02 -24.43 3.14
C ASN A 129 1.02 -24.59 4.29
N ALA A 130 -0.25 -24.34 4.01
CA ALA A 130 -1.40 -24.65 4.87
C ALA A 130 -2.18 -25.85 4.30
N GLU A 131 -3.28 -26.22 4.96
CA GLU A 131 -4.19 -27.24 4.44
C GLU A 131 -4.76 -26.79 3.09
N ALA A 132 -4.69 -27.69 2.10
CA ALA A 132 -5.20 -27.40 0.78
C ALA A 132 -6.74 -27.46 0.77
N MET A 133 -7.36 -26.66 -0.10
CA MET A 133 -8.78 -26.74 -0.37
C MET A 133 -9.16 -28.10 -0.97
N SER A 134 -10.41 -28.50 -0.76
CA SER A 134 -10.97 -29.73 -1.32
C SER A 134 -11.19 -29.63 -2.83
N MET A 135 -11.36 -28.42 -3.38
CA MET A 135 -11.45 -28.18 -4.82
C MET A 135 -10.43 -27.15 -5.32
N LEU A 136 -10.05 -27.30 -6.59
CA LEU A 136 -9.26 -26.30 -7.31
C LEU A 136 -10.10 -25.03 -7.47
N ARG A 137 -9.53 -23.86 -7.18
CA ARG A 137 -10.23 -22.58 -7.31
C ARG A 137 -9.29 -21.50 -7.84
N SER A 138 -9.57 -21.02 -9.05
CA SER A 138 -9.00 -19.79 -9.60
C SER A 138 -10.03 -18.66 -9.57
N ARG A 139 -9.58 -17.39 -9.58
CA ARG A 139 -10.46 -16.20 -9.51
C ARG A 139 -11.43 -16.25 -8.31
N VAL A 140 -10.94 -16.79 -7.20
CA VAL A 140 -11.71 -17.00 -5.96
C VAL A 140 -11.85 -15.68 -5.19
N GLY A 141 -13.02 -15.44 -4.61
CA GLY A 141 -13.20 -14.38 -3.62
C GLY A 141 -12.90 -14.93 -2.22
N VAL A 142 -12.12 -14.23 -1.41
CA VAL A 142 -11.84 -14.64 -0.03
C VAL A 142 -12.36 -13.61 0.97
N ALA A 143 -12.89 -14.10 2.09
CA ALA A 143 -13.37 -13.29 3.21
C ALA A 143 -13.00 -13.93 4.55
N VAL A 144 -12.87 -13.09 5.59
CA VAL A 144 -12.68 -13.55 6.98
C VAL A 144 -13.90 -13.15 7.77
N MET A 145 -14.48 -14.11 8.48
CA MET A 145 -15.59 -13.87 9.38
C MET A 145 -15.46 -14.83 10.57
N GLU A 146 -15.68 -14.32 11.78
CA GLU A 146 -15.62 -15.13 13.01
C GLU A 146 -14.38 -16.03 13.09
N ASN A 147 -13.22 -15.46 12.73
CA ASN A 147 -11.93 -16.15 12.81
C ASN A 147 -11.82 -17.39 11.90
N ARG A 148 -12.56 -17.40 10.78
CA ARG A 148 -12.52 -18.43 9.73
C ARG A 148 -12.30 -17.82 8.36
N LEU A 149 -11.62 -18.56 7.50
CA LEU A 149 -11.36 -18.19 6.11
C LEU A 149 -12.45 -18.79 5.22
N TYR A 150 -13.04 -17.96 4.37
CA TYR A 150 -14.07 -18.38 3.41
C TYR A 150 -13.55 -18.19 1.99
N ALA A 151 -13.47 -19.27 1.24
CA ALA A 151 -13.21 -19.27 -0.20
C ALA A 151 -14.53 -19.38 -0.96
N ILE A 152 -14.98 -18.28 -1.56
CA ILE A 152 -16.30 -18.14 -2.17
C ILE A 152 -16.18 -18.22 -3.70
N GLY A 153 -16.84 -19.21 -4.28
CA GLY A 153 -16.93 -19.40 -5.72
C GLY A 153 -15.58 -19.68 -6.39
N GLY A 154 -15.38 -19.13 -7.59
CA GLY A 154 -14.19 -19.32 -8.41
C GLY A 154 -14.42 -20.28 -9.59
N TYR A 155 -13.33 -20.71 -10.22
CA TYR A 155 -13.32 -21.61 -11.37
C TYR A 155 -12.36 -22.77 -11.12
N ASN A 156 -12.84 -24.01 -11.27
CA ASN A 156 -12.05 -25.22 -10.96
C ASN A 156 -11.26 -25.78 -12.15
N GLY A 157 -11.34 -25.14 -13.33
CA GLY A 157 -10.77 -25.66 -14.57
C GLY A 157 -11.82 -26.15 -15.57
N THR A 158 -13.02 -26.53 -15.09
CA THR A 158 -14.15 -26.96 -15.93
C THR A 158 -15.36 -26.04 -15.77
N ASP A 159 -15.73 -25.72 -14.54
CA ASP A 159 -16.97 -25.06 -14.16
C ASP A 159 -16.75 -23.88 -13.23
N ARG A 160 -17.72 -22.95 -13.25
CA ARG A 160 -17.81 -21.88 -12.25
C ARG A 160 -18.48 -22.44 -11.00
N LEU A 161 -17.81 -22.29 -9.87
CA LEU A 161 -18.28 -22.79 -8.59
C LEU A 161 -19.26 -21.80 -7.96
N ASN A 162 -20.37 -22.31 -7.46
CA ASN A 162 -21.32 -21.60 -6.58
C ASN A 162 -21.18 -22.05 -5.11
N THR A 163 -20.12 -22.78 -4.79
CA THR A 163 -19.86 -23.34 -3.46
C THR A 163 -18.91 -22.45 -2.66
N VAL A 164 -19.02 -22.53 -1.33
CA VAL A 164 -18.12 -21.87 -0.38
C VAL A 164 -17.33 -22.94 0.35
N GLU A 165 -16.01 -22.76 0.43
CA GLU A 165 -15.13 -23.60 1.23
C GLU A 165 -14.63 -22.86 2.47
N LEU A 166 -14.46 -23.63 3.53
CA LEU A 166 -14.04 -23.17 4.85
C LEU A 166 -12.65 -23.74 5.14
N ASP A 167 -11.70 -22.86 5.45
CA ASP A 167 -10.41 -23.27 6.00
C ASP A 167 -10.29 -22.78 7.45
N GLY A 168 -9.75 -23.64 8.31
CA GLY A 168 -9.60 -23.39 9.74
C GLY A 168 -8.40 -22.49 10.01
N ILE A 169 -8.65 -21.29 10.55
CA ILE A 169 -7.56 -20.38 10.93
C ILE A 169 -7.27 -20.51 12.44
N PRO A 170 -6.00 -20.58 12.89
CA PRO A 170 -5.64 -20.24 14.27
C PRO A 170 -5.79 -18.73 14.55
N ASP A 171 -6.16 -18.36 15.78
CA ASP A 171 -6.59 -17.01 16.16
C ASP A 171 -5.71 -15.85 15.64
N LYS A 172 -6.39 -14.85 15.02
CA LYS A 172 -5.91 -13.57 14.45
C LYS A 172 -5.17 -13.64 13.10
N CYS A 173 -5.87 -13.30 12.02
CA CYS A 173 -5.28 -13.20 10.68
C CYS A 173 -5.86 -12.03 9.86
N SER A 174 -5.03 -11.50 8.96
CA SER A 174 -5.42 -10.54 7.92
C SER A 174 -5.40 -11.27 6.57
N VAL A 175 -6.43 -11.06 5.73
CA VAL A 175 -6.52 -11.77 4.45
C VAL A 175 -6.39 -10.81 3.28
N MET A 176 -5.64 -11.23 2.28
CA MET A 176 -5.46 -10.49 1.04
C MET A 176 -5.93 -11.37 -0.12
N THR A 177 -6.91 -10.89 -0.87
CA THR A 177 -7.30 -11.51 -2.14
C THR A 177 -6.22 -11.20 -3.17
N VAL A 178 -5.37 -12.17 -3.49
CA VAL A 178 -4.36 -11.96 -4.53
C VAL A 178 -5.00 -12.19 -5.89
N HIS A 179 -5.30 -11.10 -6.58
CA HIS A 179 -5.61 -11.14 -8.00
C HIS A 179 -4.34 -11.57 -8.76
N THR A 180 -4.30 -12.84 -9.17
CA THR A 180 -3.22 -13.46 -9.97
C THR A 180 -1.92 -13.70 -9.21
N LEU A 181 -1.86 -14.80 -8.46
CA LEU A 181 -0.61 -15.39 -7.99
C LEU A 181 0.08 -16.09 -9.16
N ILE A 182 1.02 -15.40 -9.81
CA ILE A 182 2.13 -16.11 -10.43
C ILE A 182 2.88 -16.74 -9.26
N ALA A 183 2.72 -18.04 -9.10
CA ALA A 183 3.51 -18.89 -8.23
C ALA A 183 4.97 -18.90 -8.72
N GLU A 184 5.67 -17.79 -8.53
CA GLU A 184 7.12 -17.73 -8.56
C GLU A 184 7.57 -16.72 -7.50
N GLN A 185 8.80 -16.90 -7.05
CA GLN A 185 9.52 -16.24 -5.95
C GLN A 185 9.51 -14.68 -5.95
N HIS A 186 8.76 -14.03 -6.82
CA HIS A 186 8.64 -12.59 -6.99
C HIS A 186 7.52 -11.92 -6.16
N LEU A 187 6.64 -12.68 -5.47
CA LEU A 187 5.68 -12.14 -4.50
C LEU A 187 6.35 -11.48 -3.27
N TYR A 188 7.65 -11.73 -3.07
CA TYR A 188 8.48 -11.11 -2.04
C TYR A 188 8.46 -9.57 -2.13
N ASN A 189 8.26 -9.00 -3.32
CA ASN A 189 8.23 -7.56 -3.51
C ASN A 189 6.83 -6.96 -3.33
N TYR A 190 5.75 -7.65 -3.71
CA TYR A 190 4.39 -7.08 -3.64
C TYR A 190 3.86 -6.95 -2.21
N CYS A 191 4.07 -7.95 -1.35
CA CYS A 191 3.66 -7.85 0.06
C CYS A 191 4.48 -6.82 0.85
N LYS A 192 5.68 -6.47 0.37
CA LYS A 192 6.55 -5.45 0.98
C LYS A 192 6.02 -4.01 0.82
N PHE A 193 5.13 -3.77 -0.15
CA PHE A 193 4.50 -2.47 -0.40
C PHE A 193 3.10 -2.36 0.21
N ALA A 194 2.43 -3.49 0.44
CA ALA A 194 1.08 -3.52 1.00
C ALA A 194 1.05 -3.38 2.53
N LEU A 195 2.11 -3.80 3.22
CA LEU A 195 2.32 -3.55 4.65
C LEU A 195 3.08 -2.25 4.87
#